data_AF-A0A6I7QRK2-F1
#
_entry.id   AF-A0A6I7QRK2-F1
#
_cell.length_a   1.000
_cell.length_b   1.000
_cell.length_c   1.000
_cell.angle_alpha   90.00
_cell.angle_beta   90.00
_cell.angle_gamma   90.00
#
_symmetry.space_group_name_H-M   'P 1'
#
loop_
_entity.id
_entity.type
_entity.pdbx_description
1 polymer ?
#
loop_
_entity_poly.entity_id
_entity_poly.type
_entity_poly.pdbx_seq_one_letter_code
_entity_poly.pdbx_strand_id
1 'polypeptide(L)' 'MSVAVRYFGPLLDVTGREGESIELELPATVARIEEEILRVHPELRQREFRIAVDETFRERDEVVEGAREVALLPAFSGG' A
#
# COMPACT_ATOMS: atom_id res chain seq x y z
N MET A 1 -1.73 14.66 0.53
CA MET A 1 -2.83 14.38 1.48
C MET A 1 -2.37 13.24 2.35
N SER A 2 -2.57 13.36 3.67
CA SER A 2 -2.17 12.33 4.62
C SER A 2 -3.10 11.13 4.54
N VAL A 3 -2.56 9.97 4.16
CA VAL A 3 -3.31 8.71 4.01
C VAL A 3 -2.74 7.68 4.98
N ALA A 4 -3.62 6.94 5.67
CA ALA A 4 -3.19 5.86 6.55
C ALA A 4 -2.76 4.65 5.71
N VAL A 5 -1.49 4.27 5.81
CA VAL A 5 -0.95 3.09 5.15
C VAL A 5 -0.78 1.98 6.18
N ARG A 6 -1.38 0.82 5.92
CA ARG A 6 -1.30 -0.36 6.81
C ARG A 6 -0.54 -1.50 6.16
N TYR A 7 0.27 -2.18 6.96
CA TYR A 7 1.07 -3.32 6.53
C TYR A 7 0.58 -4.58 7.25
N PHE A 8 0.60 -5.71 6.55
CA PHE A 8 0.08 -6.97 7.09
C PHE A 8 1.08 -8.13 6.95
N GLY A 9 0.99 -9.07 7.89
CA GLY A 9 1.75 -10.33 7.86
C GLY A 9 3.27 -10.10 7.73
N PRO A 10 3.97 -10.81 6.82
CA PRO A 10 5.42 -10.66 6.65
C PRO A 10 5.88 -9.25 6.22
N LEU A 11 4.97 -8.36 5.83
CA LEU A 11 5.33 -6.97 5.55
C LEU A 11 5.63 -6.19 6.84
N LEU A 12 5.06 -6.60 7.98
CA LEU A 12 5.35 -6.03 9.31
C LEU A 12 6.81 -6.24 9.71
N ASP A 13 7.36 -7.42 9.42
CA ASP A 13 8.75 -7.75 9.72
C ASP A 13 9.72 -6.90 8.89
N VAL A 14 9.27 -6.46 7.72
CA VAL A 14 10.06 -5.67 6.77
C VAL A 14 9.98 -4.18 7.10
N THR A 15 8.79 -3.65 7.40
CA THR A 15 8.57 -2.23 7.71
C THR A 15 8.82 -1.89 9.19
N GLY A 16 8.85 -2.90 10.06
CA GLY A 16 9.02 -2.76 11.51
C GLY A 16 7.82 -2.11 12.22
N ARG A 17 6.67 -1.98 11.55
CA ARG A 17 5.47 -1.29 12.07
C ARG A 17 4.19 -1.76 11.41
N GLU A 18 3.06 -1.59 12.09
CA GLU A 18 1.73 -1.98 11.60
C GLU A 18 1.12 -0.99 10.60
N GLY A 19 1.56 0.26 10.64
CA GLY A 19 1.14 1.29 9.71
C GLY A 19 1.73 2.64 10.04
N GLU A 20 1.49 3.59 9.15
CA GLU A 20 1.91 4.99 9.29
C GLU A 20 1.04 5.90 8.43
N SER A 21 1.21 7.21 8.57
CA SER A 21 0.59 8.19 7.68
C SER A 21 1.59 8.62 6.61
N ILE A 22 1.26 8.40 5.34
CA ILE A 22 2.09 8.80 4.19
C ILE A 22 1.37 9.92 3.44
N GLU A 23 2.12 10.96 3.06
CA GLU A 23 1.61 11.99 2.16
C GLU A 23 1.57 11.46 0.74
N LEU A 24 0.36 11.28 0.21
CA LEU A 24 0.13 10.88 -1.17
C LEU A 24 -0.45 12.04 -1.98
N GLU A 25 0.02 12.19 -3.22
CA GLU A 25 -0.58 13.08 -4.21
C GLU A 25 -1.72 12.34 -4.91
N LEU A 26 -2.95 12.81 -4.71
CA LEU A 26 -4.17 12.27 -5.34
C LEU A 26 -4.83 13.39 -6.16
N PRO A 27 -5.50 13.09 -7.30
CA PRO A 27 -5.76 11.75 -7.84
C PRO A 27 -4.51 11.07 -8.42
N ALA A 28 -4.42 9.76 -8.27
CA ALA A 28 -3.32 8.96 -8.83
C ALA A 28 -3.74 7.51 -9.10
N THR A 29 -3.02 6.81 -9.97
CA THR A 29 -3.24 5.37 -10.16
C THR A 29 -2.72 4.58 -8.96
N VAL A 30 -3.27 3.37 -8.76
CA VAL A 30 -2.77 2.45 -7.72
C VAL A 30 -1.27 2.15 -7.91
N ALA A 31 -0.81 2.01 -9.14
CA ALA A 31 0.62 1.85 -9.45
C ALA A 31 1.45 3.05 -8.97
N ARG A 32 0.94 4.28 -9.11
CA ARG A 32 1.64 5.48 -8.64
C ARG A 32 1.65 5.56 -7.11
N ILE A 33 0.55 5.17 -6.46
CA ILE A 33 0.49 5.04 -4.99
C ILE A 33 1.52 4.01 -4.51
N GLU A 34 1.59 2.84 -5.17
CA GLU A 34 2.60 1.81 -4.89
C GLU A 34 4.02 2.39 -4.98
N GLU A 35 4.35 3.11 -6.05
CA GLU A 35 5.67 3.72 -6.23
C GLU A 35 6.05 4.69 -5.12
N GLU A 36 5.11 5.52 -4.64
CA GLU A 36 5.36 6.44 -3.54
C GLU A 36 5.58 5.70 -2.21
N ILE A 37 4.79 4.66 -1.93
CA ILE A 37 5.00 3.81 -0.74
C ILE A 37 6.36 3.11 -0.82
N LEU A 38 6.74 2.58 -1.99
CA LEU A 38 8.05 1.95 -2.23
C LEU A 38 9.22 2.95 -2.19
N ARG A 39 8.96 4.26 -2.34
CA ARG A 39 9.97 5.30 -2.14
C ARG A 39 10.26 5.49 -0.65
N VAL A 40 9.23 5.42 0.19
CA VAL A 40 9.37 5.51 1.66
C VAL A 40 9.95 4.21 2.23
N HIS A 41 9.52 3.05 1.72
CA HIS A 41 9.96 1.72 2.15
C HIS A 41 10.52 0.90 0.99
N PRO A 42 11.77 1.17 0.55
CA PRO A 42 12.40 0.45 -0.56
C PRO A 42 12.49 -1.07 -0.40
N GLU A 43 12.56 -1.56 0.84
CA GLU A 43 12.62 -2.96 1.23
C GLU A 43 11.38 -3.76 0.80
N LEU A 44 10.24 -3.09 0.63
CA LEU A 44 9.01 -3.71 0.12
C LEU A 44 9.11 -4.12 -1.35
N ARG A 45 10.06 -3.57 -2.13
CA ARG A 45 10.26 -3.97 -3.55
C ARG A 45 10.60 -5.45 -3.72
N GLN A 46 11.12 -6.09 -2.67
CA GLN A 46 11.47 -7.51 -2.66
C GLN A 46 10.34 -8.41 -2.11
N ARG A 47 9.12 -7.89 -2.03
CA ARG A 47 7.95 -8.61 -1.52
C ARG A 47 6.82 -8.53 -2.53
N GLU A 48 6.08 -9.62 -2.66
CA GLU A 48 4.85 -9.65 -3.44
C GLU A 48 3.67 -9.29 -2.53
N PHE A 49 2.90 -8.28 -2.93
CA PHE A 49 1.71 -7.84 -2.22
C PHE A 49 0.68 -7.27 -3.19
N ARG A 50 -0.55 -7.15 -2.71
CA ARG A 50 -1.65 -6.46 -3.37
C ARG A 50 -2.04 -5.24 -2.55
N ILE A 51 -2.57 -4.24 -3.22
CA ILE A 51 -3.03 -3.01 -2.59
C ILE A 51 -4.56 -3.02 -2.52
N ALA A 52 -5.09 -2.74 -1.33
CA ALA A 52 -6.48 -2.38 -1.15
C ALA A 52 -6.57 -0.90 -0.76
N VAL A 53 -7.52 -0.19 -1.36
CA VAL A 53 -7.82 1.22 -1.07
C VAL A 53 -9.22 1.26 -0.47
N ASP A 54 -9.33 1.82 0.74
CA ASP A 54 -10.56 1.85 1.53
C ASP A 54 -11.26 0.46 1.53
N GLU A 55 -10.53 -0.55 2.01
CA GLU A 55 -10.96 -1.95 2.15
C GLU A 55 -11.28 -2.70 0.84
N THR A 56 -11.06 -2.08 -0.32
CA THR A 56 -11.35 -2.68 -1.64
C THR A 56 -10.09 -2.88 -2.46
N PHE A 57 -9.87 -4.07 -3.01
CA PHE A 57 -8.79 -4.31 -3.98
C PHE A 57 -9.04 -3.49 -5.26
N ARG A 58 -7.98 -2.85 -5.75
CA ARG A 58 -8.01 -2.00 -6.93
C ARG A 58 -6.97 -2.48 -7.92
N GLU A 59 -7.28 -2.35 -9.21
CA GLU A 59 -6.32 -2.70 -10.26
C GLU A 59 -5.23 -1.63 -10.38
N ARG A 60 -4.04 -2.02 -10.87
CA ARG A 60 -2.86 -1.14 -10.91
C ARG A 60 -3.10 0.17 -11.68
N ASP A 61 -3.94 0.12 -12.72
CA ASP A 61 -4.28 1.23 -13.61
C ASP A 61 -5.52 2.02 -13.17
N GLU A 62 -6.25 1.56 -12.15
CA GLU A 62 -7.41 2.26 -11.60
C GLU A 62 -6.97 3.58 -10.94
N VAL A 63 -7.68 4.67 -11.26
CA VAL A 63 -7.43 6.00 -10.68
C VAL A 63 -8.17 6.10 -9.34
N VAL A 64 -7.43 6.48 -8.30
CA VAL A 64 -7.92 6.76 -6.97
C VAL A 64 -8.04 8.27 -6.81
N GLU A 65 -9.27 8.77 -6.73
CA GLU A 65 -9.56 10.21 -6.54
C GLU A 65 -9.22 10.69 -5.12
N GLY A 66 -9.40 9.81 -4.14
CA GLY A 66 -9.18 10.06 -2.73
C GLY A 66 -9.10 8.74 -1.98
N ALA A 67 -8.30 8.70 -0.92
CA ALA A 67 -8.15 7.52 -0.07
C ALA A 67 -8.01 7.97 1.39
N ARG A 68 -8.67 7.25 2.31
CA ARG A 68 -8.40 7.40 3.75
C ARG A 68 -7.39 6.38 4.21
N GLU A 69 -7.50 5.17 3.66
CA GLU A 69 -6.67 4.04 4.01
C GLU A 69 -6.16 3.30 2.77
N VAL A 70 -4.89 2.90 2.81
CA VAL A 70 -4.25 2.02 1.85
C VAL A 70 -3.64 0.84 2.61
N ALA A 71 -4.09 -0.37 2.31
CA ALA A 71 -3.60 -1.59 2.94
C ALA A 71 -2.71 -2.37 1.95
N LEU A 72 -1.51 -2.74 2.40
CA LEU A 72 -0.63 -3.65 1.67
C LEU A 72 -0.80 -5.06 2.23
N LEU A 73 -1.38 -5.94 1.41
CA LEU A 73 -1.65 -7.32 1.77
C LEU A 73 -0.66 -8.24 1.03
N PRO A 74 0.19 -8.99 1.73
CA PRO A 74 1.08 -9.95 1.07
C PRO A 74 0.27 -10.98 0.28
N ALA A 75 0.86 -11.54 -0.78
CA ALA A 75 0.24 -12.66 -1.49
C ALA A 75 -0.10 -13.77 -0.47
N PHE A 76 -1.37 -14.17 -0.43
CA PHE A 76 -1.85 -15.11 0.58
C PHE A 76 -1.06 -16.43 0.51
N SER A 77 -0.50 -16.86 1.66
CA SER A 77 -0.22 -18.27 1.97
C SER A 77 -1.44 -18.92 2.63
N GLY A 78 -2.64 -18.59 2.15
CA GLY A 78 -3.87 -19.24 2.59
C GLY A 78 -3.88 -20.65 2.03
N GLY A 79 -3.66 -21.65 2.89
CA GLY A 79 -3.91 -23.05 2.58
C GLY A 79 -5.38 -23.35 2.35
#